data_AF-A0A384KG18-F1
#
_entry.id   AF-A0A384KG18-F1
#
_cell.length_a   1.000
_cell.length_b   1.000
_cell.length_c   1.000
_cell.angle_alpha   90.00
_cell.angle_beta   90.00
_cell.angle_gamma   90.00
#
_symmetry.space_group_name_H-M   'P 1'
#
loop_
_entity.id
_entity.type
_entity.pdbx_description
1 polymer ?
#
loop_
_entity_poly.entity_id
_entity_poly.type
_entity_poly.pdbx_seq_one_letter_code
_entity_poly.pdbx_strand_id
1 'polypeptide(L)'
;MPTVECDPDEARRRLEAAGVSVSPGNTDHERWRAERGDASAVAYGGKVVVQGSRPTDLLALIRPKGGRAHVYFDGASRGNPGPAAIGWAIVTSDGIVAEGSKRIGETTNNRAEYEALVEALSVAEEYGYDEVDVRGDSQLIVKQVRGEWNTNDPGLKERRVKARELLSAFERWSLEHVPREINDRADSLANEALDDA
;
A
#
# COMPACT_ATOMS: atom_id res chain seq x y z
N MET A 1 -13.13 -8.87 -4.81
CA MET A 1 -12.45 -10.05 -4.23
C MET A 1 -11.03 -10.06 -4.74
N PRO A 2 -10.04 -9.71 -3.90
CA PRO A 2 -8.65 -9.70 -4.32
C PRO A 2 -8.20 -11.11 -4.75
N THR A 3 -7.47 -11.16 -5.85
CA THR A 3 -6.85 -12.37 -6.40
C THR A 3 -5.35 -12.19 -6.38
N VAL A 4 -4.62 -13.22 -5.93
CA VAL A 4 -3.15 -13.28 -5.95
C VAL A 4 -2.75 -14.32 -6.97
N GLU A 5 -2.03 -13.93 -8.01
CA GLU A 5 -1.38 -14.88 -8.91
C GLU A 5 -0.13 -15.42 -8.22
N CYS A 6 -0.15 -16.71 -7.87
CA CYS A 6 0.96 -17.37 -7.18
C CYS A 6 0.84 -18.89 -7.28
N ASP A 7 1.92 -19.58 -6.95
CA ASP A 7 1.90 -21.03 -6.75
C ASP A 7 1.04 -21.39 -5.52
N PRO A 8 -0.08 -22.13 -5.68
CA PRO A 8 -0.95 -22.54 -4.58
C PRO A 8 -0.24 -23.32 -3.49
N ASP A 9 0.75 -24.14 -3.83
CA ASP A 9 1.44 -24.99 -2.86
C ASP A 9 2.38 -24.16 -1.97
N GLU A 10 3.00 -23.15 -2.56
CA GLU A 10 3.83 -22.19 -1.84
C GLU A 10 2.98 -21.26 -0.96
N ALA A 11 1.85 -20.76 -1.47
CA ALA A 11 0.90 -19.99 -0.67
C ALA A 11 0.37 -20.78 0.53
N ARG A 12 0.07 -22.08 0.34
CA ARG A 12 -0.31 -22.99 1.43
C ARG A 12 0.79 -23.09 2.49
N ARG A 13 2.05 -23.32 2.08
CA ARG A 13 3.19 -23.41 3.01
C ARG A 13 3.31 -22.17 3.88
N ARG A 14 3.12 -20.98 3.31
CA ARG A 14 3.19 -19.71 4.06
C ARG A 14 2.05 -19.57 5.06
N LEU A 15 0.83 -19.96 4.68
CA LEU A 15 -0.33 -19.96 5.58
C LEU A 15 -0.10 -20.91 6.77
N GLU A 16 0.31 -22.14 6.50
CA GLU A 16 0.60 -23.13 7.54
C GLU A 16 1.75 -22.68 8.46
N ALA A 17 2.81 -22.09 7.91
CA ALA A 17 3.91 -21.51 8.69
C ALA A 17 3.48 -20.35 9.60
N ALA A 18 2.44 -19.62 9.21
CA ALA A 18 1.80 -18.57 10.01
C ALA A 18 0.74 -19.10 10.99
N GLY A 19 0.57 -20.42 11.10
CA GLY A 19 -0.40 -21.06 11.99
C GLY A 19 -1.84 -21.01 11.48
N VAL A 20 -2.07 -20.66 10.22
CA VAL A 20 -3.41 -20.67 9.60
C VAL A 20 -3.76 -22.10 9.21
N SER A 21 -4.95 -22.54 9.60
CA SER A 21 -5.48 -23.86 9.23
C SER A 21 -5.88 -23.88 7.75
N VAL A 22 -5.37 -24.85 7.01
CA VAL A 22 -5.68 -25.08 5.60
C VAL A 22 -6.42 -26.41 5.45
N SER A 23 -7.56 -26.40 4.77
CA SER A 23 -8.40 -27.55 4.51
C SER A 23 -8.44 -27.91 3.01
N PRO A 24 -8.84 -29.14 2.65
CA PRO A 24 -9.05 -29.50 1.24
C PRO A 24 -10.09 -28.62 0.55
N GLY A 25 -9.97 -28.48 -0.77
CA GLY A 25 -10.99 -27.83 -1.59
C GLY A 25 -12.34 -28.55 -1.54
N ASN A 26 -13.42 -27.82 -1.78
CA ASN A 26 -14.78 -28.40 -1.83
C ASN A 26 -15.12 -28.97 -3.21
N THR A 27 -14.31 -28.66 -4.24
CA THR A 27 -14.52 -29.11 -5.62
C THR A 27 -13.20 -29.54 -6.24
N ASP A 28 -13.23 -30.29 -7.34
CA ASP A 28 -12.03 -30.75 -8.07
C ASP A 28 -11.15 -29.60 -8.60
N HIS A 29 -11.73 -28.40 -8.74
CA HIS A 29 -11.02 -27.21 -9.18
C HIS A 29 -10.35 -26.44 -8.02
N GLU A 30 -10.79 -26.68 -6.78
CA GLU A 30 -10.25 -26.06 -5.58
C GLU A 30 -9.08 -26.91 -5.04
N ARG A 31 -7.89 -26.32 -4.99
CA ARG A 31 -6.69 -26.96 -4.43
C ARG A 31 -6.79 -27.08 -2.90
N TRP A 32 -7.16 -25.98 -2.25
CA TRP A 32 -7.32 -25.89 -0.80
C TRP A 32 -8.12 -24.64 -0.42
N ARG A 33 -8.54 -24.59 0.85
CA ARG A 33 -9.23 -23.46 1.47
C ARG A 33 -8.55 -23.10 2.80
N ALA A 34 -8.60 -21.83 3.18
CA ALA A 34 -8.08 -21.36 4.46
C ALA A 34 -8.94 -20.23 5.02
N GLU A 35 -8.99 -20.11 6.33
CA GLU A 35 -9.77 -19.07 7.02
C GLU A 35 -8.93 -18.44 8.14
N ARG A 36 -9.04 -17.12 8.28
CA ARG A 36 -8.39 -16.37 9.36
C ARG A 36 -9.26 -15.16 9.71
N GLY A 37 -9.82 -15.16 10.91
CA GLY A 37 -10.79 -14.12 11.32
C GLY A 37 -11.99 -14.11 10.37
N ASP A 38 -12.32 -12.94 9.84
CA ASP A 38 -13.42 -12.74 8.89
C ASP A 38 -12.98 -12.88 7.42
N ALA A 39 -11.77 -13.38 7.15
CA ALA A 39 -11.24 -13.59 5.81
C ALA A 39 -11.16 -15.07 5.46
N SER A 40 -11.45 -15.39 4.19
CA SER A 40 -11.30 -16.73 3.61
C SER A 40 -10.49 -16.68 2.32
N ALA A 41 -9.71 -17.73 2.06
CA ALA A 41 -8.93 -17.91 0.85
C ALA A 41 -9.26 -19.24 0.19
N VAL A 42 -9.39 -19.23 -1.14
CA VAL A 42 -9.62 -20.42 -1.96
C VAL A 42 -8.58 -20.44 -3.07
N ALA A 43 -7.83 -21.54 -3.17
CA ALA A 43 -6.79 -21.70 -4.16
C ALA A 43 -7.25 -22.50 -5.38
N TYR A 44 -6.86 -22.03 -6.55
CA TYR A 44 -7.06 -22.64 -7.86
C TYR A 44 -5.71 -22.84 -8.54
N GLY A 45 -5.68 -23.44 -9.74
CA GLY A 45 -4.44 -23.50 -10.53
C GLY A 45 -3.87 -22.10 -10.79
N GLY A 46 -2.69 -21.81 -10.23
CA GLY A 46 -1.92 -20.58 -10.46
C GLY A 46 -2.43 -19.32 -9.73
N LYS A 47 -3.43 -19.43 -8.85
CA LYS A 47 -3.96 -18.26 -8.13
C LYS A 47 -4.65 -18.62 -6.82
N VAL A 48 -4.72 -17.65 -5.93
CA VAL A 48 -5.50 -17.70 -4.70
C VAL A 48 -6.46 -16.51 -4.65
N VAL A 49 -7.74 -16.79 -4.41
CA VAL A 49 -8.79 -15.78 -4.30
C VAL A 49 -9.10 -15.57 -2.82
N VAL A 50 -9.06 -14.32 -2.35
CA VAL A 50 -9.34 -13.96 -0.96
C VAL A 50 -10.62 -13.15 -0.88
N GLN A 51 -11.44 -13.46 0.13
CA GLN A 51 -12.72 -12.82 0.43
C GLN A 51 -12.79 -12.46 1.91
N GLY A 52 -13.77 -11.64 2.29
CA GLY A 52 -14.03 -11.26 3.68
C GLY A 52 -14.02 -9.77 3.94
N SER A 53 -14.31 -9.37 5.17
CA SER A 53 -14.25 -7.97 5.61
C SER A 53 -12.81 -7.47 5.82
N ARG A 54 -11.86 -8.39 6.08
CA ARG A 54 -10.44 -8.11 6.30
C ARG A 54 -9.51 -8.98 5.43
N PRO A 55 -9.59 -8.89 4.09
CA PRO A 55 -8.81 -9.75 3.20
C PRO A 55 -7.29 -9.60 3.37
N THR A 56 -6.81 -8.45 3.85
CA THR A 56 -5.39 -8.20 4.15
C THR A 56 -4.79 -9.21 5.12
N ASP A 57 -5.57 -9.72 6.08
CA ASP A 57 -5.12 -10.67 7.09
C ASP A 57 -4.61 -12.00 6.48
N LEU A 58 -5.12 -12.38 5.29
CA LEU A 58 -4.66 -13.54 4.52
C LEU A 58 -3.76 -13.15 3.36
N LEU A 59 -4.02 -12.03 2.67
CA LEU A 59 -3.21 -11.58 1.54
C LEU A 59 -1.74 -11.39 1.92
N ALA A 60 -1.46 -10.83 3.10
CA ALA A 60 -0.10 -10.61 3.59
C ALA A 60 0.67 -11.93 3.83
N LEU A 61 -0.04 -13.06 4.02
CA LEU A 61 0.57 -14.38 4.20
C LEU A 61 0.73 -15.12 2.88
N ILE A 62 -0.23 -14.96 1.96
CA ILE A 62 -0.27 -15.69 0.69
C ILE A 62 0.76 -15.12 -0.29
N ARG A 63 0.91 -13.79 -0.30
CA ARG A 63 1.83 -13.12 -1.22
C ARG A 63 3.27 -13.57 -0.96
N PRO A 64 4.06 -13.76 -2.03
CA PRO A 64 5.49 -13.92 -1.84
C PRO A 64 6.02 -12.70 -1.09
N LYS A 65 6.75 -12.95 -0.01
CA LYS A 65 7.52 -11.91 0.64
C LYS A 65 8.72 -11.59 -0.24
N GLY A 66 9.03 -10.32 -0.29
CA GLY A 66 10.14 -9.76 -1.01
C GLY A 66 9.84 -9.31 -2.43
N GLY A 67 10.88 -8.80 -3.08
CA GLY A 67 10.79 -8.24 -4.43
C GLY A 67 10.48 -6.74 -4.44
N ARG A 68 10.15 -6.25 -5.64
CA ARG A 68 10.06 -4.82 -5.92
C ARG A 68 8.64 -4.36 -6.20
N ALA A 69 8.25 -3.22 -5.64
CA ALA A 69 7.01 -2.52 -5.95
C ALA A 69 7.23 -1.06 -6.36
N HIS A 70 6.36 -0.55 -7.22
CA HIS A 70 6.16 0.87 -7.43
C HIS A 70 5.09 1.37 -6.46
N VAL A 71 5.41 2.42 -5.70
CA VAL A 71 4.51 2.99 -4.67
C VAL A 71 4.15 4.41 -5.07
N TYR A 72 2.86 4.66 -5.28
CA TYR A 72 2.31 5.97 -5.60
C TYR A 72 1.57 6.52 -4.40
N PHE A 73 1.69 7.82 -4.16
CA PHE A 73 1.00 8.52 -3.07
C PHE A 73 0.55 9.89 -3.53
N ASP A 74 -0.56 10.36 -2.98
CA ASP A 74 -1.08 11.71 -3.19
C ASP A 74 -1.90 12.17 -1.98
N GLY A 75 -1.73 13.43 -1.59
CA GLY A 75 -2.52 14.08 -0.55
C GLY A 75 -3.35 15.24 -1.10
N ALA A 76 -4.64 15.26 -0.77
CA ALA A 76 -5.55 16.32 -1.17
C ALA A 76 -6.09 17.10 0.04
N SER A 77 -6.27 18.42 -0.10
CA SER A 77 -6.93 19.27 0.90
C SER A 77 -7.78 20.37 0.25
N ARG A 78 -9.03 20.53 0.73
CA ARG A 78 -9.96 21.61 0.34
C ARG A 78 -9.75 22.84 1.20
N GLY A 79 -8.65 23.54 0.96
CA GLY A 79 -8.19 24.67 1.77
C GLY A 79 -6.75 24.46 2.24
N ASN A 80 -6.20 25.42 2.98
CA ASN A 80 -4.83 25.28 3.50
C ASN A 80 -4.65 26.03 4.84
N PRO A 81 -5.21 25.50 5.95
CA PRO A 81 -5.78 24.16 6.13
C PRO A 81 -7.24 24.02 5.68
N GLY A 82 -7.69 22.79 5.46
CA GLY A 82 -9.08 22.42 5.19
C GLY A 82 -9.29 20.90 5.19
N PRO A 83 -10.52 20.40 4.95
CA PRO A 83 -10.80 18.97 4.86
C PRO A 83 -9.84 18.26 3.90
N ALA A 84 -9.24 17.17 4.34
CA ALA A 84 -8.15 16.51 3.66
C ALA A 84 -8.30 14.99 3.62
N ALA A 85 -7.70 14.40 2.61
CA ALA A 85 -7.63 12.95 2.41
C ALA A 85 -6.29 12.56 1.77
N ILE A 86 -6.05 11.27 1.76
CA ILE A 86 -4.89 10.63 1.13
C ILE A 86 -5.35 9.55 0.17
N GLY A 87 -4.56 9.33 -0.87
CA GLY A 87 -4.71 8.23 -1.82
C GLY A 87 -3.35 7.60 -2.10
N TRP A 88 -3.33 6.29 -2.33
CA TRP A 88 -2.10 5.56 -2.63
C TRP A 88 -2.38 4.31 -3.46
N ALA A 89 -1.36 3.87 -4.20
CA ALA A 89 -1.40 2.63 -4.97
C ALA A 89 -0.04 1.92 -4.95
N ILE A 90 -0.06 0.59 -4.83
CA ILE A 90 1.11 -0.29 -4.92
C ILE A 90 0.95 -1.11 -6.20
N VAL A 91 1.99 -1.08 -7.04
CA VAL A 91 1.98 -1.66 -8.38
C VAL A 91 3.20 -2.56 -8.57
N THR A 92 2.99 -3.76 -9.10
CA THR A 92 4.06 -4.68 -9.53
C THR A 92 4.01 -4.87 -11.05
N SER A 93 4.82 -5.79 -11.59
CA SER A 93 4.71 -6.23 -12.99
C SER A 93 3.34 -6.76 -13.36
N ASP A 94 2.57 -7.20 -12.37
CA ASP A 94 1.27 -7.87 -12.55
C ASP A 94 0.10 -6.87 -12.44
N GLY A 95 0.40 -5.58 -12.24
CA GLY A 95 -0.57 -4.49 -12.12
C GLY A 95 -0.73 -3.96 -10.70
N ILE A 96 -1.87 -3.32 -10.43
CA ILE A 96 -2.19 -2.76 -9.11
C ILE A 96 -2.47 -3.93 -8.16
N VAL A 97 -1.64 -4.07 -7.15
CA VAL A 97 -1.74 -5.14 -6.18
C VAL A 97 -2.45 -4.68 -4.90
N ALA A 98 -2.41 -3.39 -4.59
CA ALA A 98 -3.16 -2.79 -3.49
C ALA A 98 -3.33 -1.31 -3.76
N GLU A 99 -4.44 -0.74 -3.33
CA GLU A 99 -4.71 0.69 -3.38
C GLU A 99 -5.67 1.06 -2.27
N GLY A 100 -5.69 2.32 -1.89
CA GLY A 100 -6.54 2.78 -0.81
C GLY A 100 -6.64 4.29 -0.74
N SER A 101 -7.67 4.73 -0.04
CA SER A 101 -7.91 6.13 0.26
C SER A 101 -8.48 6.30 1.66
N LYS A 102 -8.24 7.46 2.26
CA LYS A 102 -8.69 7.74 3.63
C LYS A 102 -8.82 9.24 3.89
N ARG A 103 -9.91 9.65 4.54
CA ARG A 103 -10.02 11.00 5.12
C ARG A 103 -9.13 11.12 6.36
N ILE A 104 -8.43 12.25 6.46
CA ILE A 104 -7.48 12.52 7.53
C ILE A 104 -7.85 13.79 8.34
N GLY A 105 -9.12 14.20 8.28
CA GLY A 105 -9.63 15.37 9.00
C GLY A 105 -9.25 16.68 8.30
N GLU A 106 -9.04 17.75 9.06
CA GLU A 106 -8.60 19.04 8.53
C GLU A 106 -7.09 19.20 8.67
N THR A 107 -6.39 19.44 7.55
CA THR A 107 -4.96 19.70 7.57
C THR A 107 -4.53 20.53 6.35
N THR A 108 -3.25 20.85 6.24
CA THR A 108 -2.67 21.54 5.07
C THR A 108 -2.35 20.55 3.96
N ASN A 109 -2.25 21.03 2.71
CA ASN A 109 -1.90 20.16 1.58
C ASN A 109 -0.57 19.41 1.82
N ASN A 110 0.47 20.14 2.22
CA ASN A 110 1.80 19.54 2.48
C ASN A 110 1.76 18.48 3.58
N ARG A 111 0.88 18.62 4.58
CA ARG A 111 0.72 17.59 5.62
C ARG A 111 0.00 16.38 5.06
N ALA A 112 -1.07 16.57 4.29
CA ALA A 112 -1.79 15.48 3.62
C ALA A 112 -0.86 14.65 2.73
N GLU A 113 0.00 15.30 1.97
CA GLU A 113 0.98 14.66 1.08
C GLU A 113 1.99 13.80 1.85
N TYR A 114 2.46 14.28 3.00
CA TYR A 114 3.32 13.47 3.88
C TYR A 114 2.56 12.29 4.51
N GLU A 115 1.31 12.49 4.94
CA GLU A 115 0.50 11.38 5.48
C GLU A 115 0.28 10.31 4.41
N ALA A 116 0.05 10.70 3.16
CA ALA A 116 -0.11 9.79 2.04
C ALA A 116 1.17 8.96 1.81
N LEU A 117 2.33 9.62 1.80
CA LEU A 117 3.63 8.93 1.70
C LEU A 117 3.85 7.93 2.85
N VAL A 118 3.58 8.35 4.10
CA VAL A 118 3.77 7.51 5.29
C VAL A 118 2.85 6.28 5.27
N GLU A 119 1.58 6.48 4.90
CA GLU A 119 0.62 5.37 4.76
C GLU A 119 1.08 4.41 3.66
N ALA A 120 1.40 4.92 2.47
CA ALA A 120 1.79 4.09 1.33
C ALA A 120 3.05 3.26 1.62
N LEU A 121 4.04 3.83 2.31
CA LEU A 121 5.24 3.11 2.75
C LEU A 121 4.93 2.05 3.81
N SER A 122 4.07 2.36 4.79
CA SER A 122 3.67 1.41 5.83
C SER A 122 2.93 0.21 5.22
N VAL A 123 2.07 0.45 4.24
CA VAL A 123 1.38 -0.62 3.51
C VAL A 123 2.39 -1.43 2.68
N ALA A 124 3.33 -0.80 1.99
CA ALA A 124 4.35 -1.54 1.23
C ALA A 124 5.20 -2.45 2.14
N GLU A 125 5.54 -1.99 3.34
CA GLU A 125 6.23 -2.80 4.37
C GLU A 125 5.35 -3.94 4.89
N GLU A 126 4.06 -3.70 5.17
CA GLU A 126 3.10 -4.73 5.61
C GLU A 126 2.92 -5.83 4.56
N TYR A 127 2.94 -5.45 3.28
CA TYR A 127 2.89 -6.37 2.15
C TYR A 127 4.21 -7.12 1.92
N GLY A 128 5.26 -6.74 2.64
CA GLY A 128 6.54 -7.44 2.70
C GLY A 128 7.42 -7.23 1.49
N TYR A 129 7.35 -6.08 0.81
CA TYR A 129 8.29 -5.75 -0.27
C TYR A 129 9.66 -5.38 0.30
N ASP A 130 10.74 -5.85 -0.35
CA ASP A 130 12.12 -5.51 0.05
C ASP A 130 12.62 -4.26 -0.68
N GLU A 131 12.09 -4.00 -1.88
CA GLU A 131 12.46 -2.86 -2.70
C GLU A 131 11.26 -2.00 -3.10
N VAL A 132 11.39 -0.67 -2.98
CA VAL A 132 10.32 0.26 -3.38
C VAL A 132 10.83 1.37 -4.29
N ASP A 133 10.15 1.59 -5.41
CA ASP A 133 10.33 2.77 -6.24
C ASP A 133 9.14 3.71 -6.02
N VAL A 134 9.35 4.71 -5.16
CA VAL A 134 8.30 5.62 -4.67
C VAL A 134 8.15 6.82 -5.61
N ARG A 135 6.91 7.16 -5.95
CA ARG A 135 6.55 8.22 -6.90
C ARG A 135 5.44 9.08 -6.31
N GLY A 136 5.57 10.39 -6.47
CA GLY A 136 4.53 11.36 -6.19
C GLY A 136 4.76 12.63 -7.00
N ASP A 137 3.76 13.48 -7.15
CA ASP A 137 3.86 14.73 -7.92
C ASP A 137 4.28 15.93 -7.04
N SER A 138 4.32 15.76 -5.71
CA SER A 138 4.75 16.79 -4.78
C SER A 138 6.28 16.96 -4.73
N GLN A 139 6.81 17.88 -5.53
CA GLN A 139 8.25 18.17 -5.57
C GLN A 139 8.82 18.57 -4.20
N LEU A 140 8.02 19.26 -3.37
CA LEU A 140 8.41 19.66 -2.02
C LEU A 140 8.71 18.44 -1.15
N ILE A 141 7.81 17.45 -1.15
CA ILE A 141 7.94 16.23 -0.34
C ILE A 141 9.15 15.43 -0.80
N VAL A 142 9.25 15.20 -2.12
CA VAL A 142 10.37 14.47 -2.73
C VAL A 142 11.72 15.08 -2.32
N LYS A 143 11.89 16.40 -2.48
CA LYS A 143 13.15 17.09 -2.16
C LYS A 143 13.43 17.14 -0.67
N GLN A 144 12.40 17.30 0.17
CA GLN A 144 12.59 17.30 1.63
C GLN A 144 13.01 15.92 2.14
N VAL A 145 12.34 14.85 1.71
CA VAL A 145 12.66 13.48 2.11
C VAL A 145 14.05 13.08 1.61
N ARG A 146 14.44 13.47 0.39
CA ARG A 146 15.81 13.29 -0.13
C ARG A 146 16.86 14.13 0.59
N GLY A 147 16.46 15.10 1.41
CA GLY A 147 17.36 15.97 2.16
C GLY A 147 17.95 17.12 1.35
N GLU A 148 17.46 17.32 0.14
CA GLU A 148 17.84 18.43 -0.73
C GLU A 148 17.26 19.74 -0.20
N TRP A 149 16.04 19.69 0.34
CA TRP A 149 15.37 20.82 0.97
C TRP A 149 15.14 20.59 2.46
N ASN A 150 15.20 21.68 3.23
CA ASN A 150 14.85 21.70 4.64
C ASN A 150 13.53 22.42 4.85
N THR A 151 12.87 22.11 5.96
CA THR A 151 11.68 22.80 6.45
C THR A 151 11.93 23.27 7.88
N ASN A 152 11.36 24.42 8.25
CA ASN A 152 11.36 24.91 9.62
C ASN A 152 10.10 24.46 10.39
N ASP A 153 9.05 24.01 9.69
CA ASP A 153 7.82 23.51 10.31
C ASP A 153 8.13 22.21 11.09
N PRO A 154 7.95 22.20 12.43
CA PRO A 154 8.24 21.03 13.25
C PRO A 154 7.41 19.79 12.87
N GLY A 155 6.15 19.97 12.50
CA GLY A 155 5.26 18.89 12.10
C GLY A 155 5.65 18.25 10.76
N LEU A 156 6.22 19.03 9.83
CA LEU A 156 6.81 18.48 8.60
C LEU A 156 8.16 17.80 8.88
N LYS A 157 8.96 18.28 9.84
CA LYS A 157 10.20 17.59 10.25
C LYS A 157 9.90 16.20 10.82
N GLU A 158 8.90 16.09 11.69
CA GLU A 158 8.49 14.82 12.29
C GLU A 158 8.04 13.82 11.23
N ARG A 159 7.19 14.25 10.28
CA ARG A 159 6.76 13.42 9.16
C ARG A 159 7.91 12.98 8.25
N ARG A 160 8.87 13.87 8.00
CA ARG A 160 10.10 13.52 7.27
C ARG A 160 10.91 12.45 7.98
N VAL A 161 11.05 12.53 9.30
CA VAL A 161 11.72 11.50 10.10
C VAL A 161 10.99 10.19 9.96
N LYS A 162 9.67 10.18 10.16
CA LYS A 162 8.85 8.96 10.04
C LYS A 162 8.95 8.31 8.65
N ALA A 163 8.86 9.09 7.58
CA ALA A 163 9.00 8.59 6.22
C ALA A 163 10.40 7.97 5.99
N ARG A 164 11.47 8.59 6.51
CA ARG A 164 12.83 8.04 6.39
C ARG A 164 13.06 6.77 7.22
N GLU A 165 12.44 6.67 8.39
CA GLU A 165 12.45 5.46 9.20
C GLU A 165 11.81 4.30 8.43
N LEU A 166 10.63 4.52 7.84
CA LEU A 166 9.97 3.52 6.99
C LEU A 166 10.83 3.15 5.77
N LEU A 167 11.40 4.15 5.08
CA LEU A 167 12.29 3.90 3.95
C LEU A 167 13.53 3.07 4.33
N SER A 168 14.00 3.16 5.57
CA SER A 168 15.16 2.40 6.05
C SER A 168 14.88 0.92 6.29
N ALA A 169 13.61 0.50 6.30
CA ALA A 169 13.21 -0.90 6.40
C ALA A 169 13.39 -1.66 5.08
N PHE A 170 13.44 -0.95 3.94
CA PHE A 170 13.62 -1.53 2.62
C PHE A 170 15.11 -1.72 2.30
N GLU A 171 15.47 -2.84 1.66
CA GLU A 171 16.82 -3.11 1.19
C GLU A 171 17.27 -2.10 0.12
N ARG A 172 16.32 -1.68 -0.73
CA ARG A 172 16.53 -0.63 -1.73
C ARG A 172 15.29 0.25 -1.83
N TRP A 173 15.49 1.56 -1.85
CA TRP A 173 14.41 2.49 -2.17
C TRP A 173 14.86 3.58 -3.16
N SER A 174 13.89 4.08 -3.93
CA SER A 174 14.02 5.34 -4.68
C SER A 174 12.81 6.23 -4.40
N LEU A 175 12.99 7.55 -4.53
CA LEU A 175 11.90 8.52 -4.42
C LEU A 175 12.05 9.56 -5.53
N GLU A 176 11.06 9.60 -6.41
CA GLU A 176 11.08 10.43 -7.61
C GLU A 176 9.82 11.28 -7.74
N HIS A 177 10.02 12.49 -8.24
CA HIS A 177 8.92 13.34 -8.66
C HIS A 177 8.43 12.89 -10.03
N VAL A 178 7.12 12.71 -10.20
CA VAL A 178 6.49 12.43 -11.48
C VAL A 178 5.44 13.50 -11.83
N PRO A 179 5.16 13.75 -13.12
CA PRO A 179 4.01 14.57 -13.51
C PRO A 179 2.70 14.01 -12.95
N ARG A 180 1.72 14.89 -12.68
CA ARG A 180 0.43 14.53 -12.09
C ARG A 180 -0.34 13.51 -12.93
N GLU A 181 -0.18 13.56 -14.25
CA GLU A 181 -0.80 12.60 -15.19
C GLU A 181 -0.29 11.16 -14.97
N ILE A 182 0.91 10.99 -14.41
CA ILE A 182 1.45 9.68 -14.01
C ILE A 182 0.91 9.28 -12.63
N ASN A 183 0.62 10.25 -11.76
CA ASN A 183 0.10 10.03 -10.41
C ASN A 183 -1.44 9.98 -10.32
N ASP A 184 -2.13 9.98 -11.46
CA ASP A 184 -3.58 10.16 -11.59
C ASP A 184 -4.39 9.20 -10.70
N ARG A 185 -3.93 7.96 -10.53
CA ARG A 185 -4.64 6.99 -9.69
C ARG A 185 -4.64 7.37 -8.21
N ALA A 186 -3.50 7.80 -7.67
CA ALA A 186 -3.40 8.19 -6.26
C ALA A 186 -4.15 9.51 -6.01
N ASP A 187 -4.06 10.46 -6.93
CA ASP A 187 -4.81 11.73 -6.90
C ASP A 187 -6.33 11.48 -6.93
N SER A 188 -6.79 10.62 -7.85
CA SER A 188 -8.21 10.25 -7.93
C SER A 188 -8.71 9.64 -6.62
N LEU A 189 -7.96 8.70 -6.05
CA LEU A 189 -8.29 8.06 -4.77
C LEU A 189 -8.40 9.08 -3.62
N ALA A 190 -7.48 10.05 -3.55
CA ALA A 190 -7.52 11.10 -2.54
C ALA A 190 -8.75 12.02 -2.70
N ASN A 191 -9.10 12.40 -3.94
CA ASN A 191 -10.25 13.26 -4.21
C ASN A 191 -11.59 12.54 -4.02
N GLU A 192 -11.72 11.29 -4.47
CA GLU A 192 -12.90 10.44 -4.23
C GLU A 192 -13.21 10.37 -2.72
N ALA A 193 -12.18 10.15 -1.90
CA ALA A 193 -12.34 10.13 -0.45
C ALA A 193 -12.85 11.46 0.14
N LEU A 194 -12.61 12.62 -0.50
CA LEU A 194 -13.14 13.93 -0.11
C LEU A 194 -14.55 14.21 -0.64
N ASP A 195 -14.93 13.63 -1.77
CA ASP A 195 -16.25 13.78 -2.38
C ASP A 195 -17.32 12.93 -1.71
N ASP A 196 -16.96 11.76 -1.17
CA ASP A 196 -17.89 10.84 -0.50
C ASP A 196 -18.32 11.30 0.93
N ALA A 197 -18.48 12.63 1.18
CA ALA A 197 -18.95 13.20 2.47
C ALA A 197 -20.37 13.74 2.44
#